data_AF-A0A835D1I5-F1
#
_entry.id   AF-A0A835D1I5-F1
#
_cell.length_a   1.000
_cell.length_b   1.000
_cell.length_c   1.000
_cell.angle_alpha   90.00
_cell.angle_beta   90.00
_cell.angle_gamma   90.00
#
_symmetry.space_group_name_H-M   'P 1'
#
loop_
_entity.id
_entity.type
_entity.pdbx_description
1 polymer ?
#
loop_
_entity_poly.entity_id
_entity_poly.type
_entity_poly.pdbx_seq_one_letter_code
_entity_poly.pdbx_strand_id
1 'polypeptide(L)'
;MDYPELIFSQMGHKIQTEIYLWNAMIRGYAYNGPYLKCISMYDEMIQRGLQPNNYTYPYVLNSCTEMGNHKEGKKVHCRIIKTGFGFADSVANSVLSFHIKMFDCFKPDVMKNEKLSIAQKVFDDMLIKPVEFWNRLISEYVNFGDLECARKLFEEMPERDIVSWNSMVSGYAGVGDLENARDLFERMPEKNVVSWTSMLGAFASSGDLQMARKLFENMPDRNVVSWNSMISNYVQHEKFDEALDLFTRMLMEGVDLDGFTFVSALSACSHLGALEFGKWIHFHLMRDWSQLGVIVGTALIEMYANCGDVERAFKVFIKICKKDVFCWNVMIKSLAIHGRIEDAIKIFFMMQKRGLKPNDFTFTNALFACNHGGLVDEGRRIFYSIERDFGVNPKIEHYGCLIDLLGRNGQLEEAHLLVKVMPYKADIAIWGALLGGCRVRGDIKLAEKVMERIDELKTNANESGVYVLLSNIYASANQWPKAVSARDKMEENRIWKKAGCSSVLEGVYVGV
;
A
#
# COMPACT_ATOMS: atom_id res chain seq x y z
N MET A 1 -13.31 13.60 -47.63
CA MET A 1 -12.83 12.37 -48.31
C MET A 1 -13.66 12.00 -49.53
N ASP A 2 -14.79 12.68 -49.79
CA ASP A 2 -15.76 12.23 -50.81
C ASP A 2 -15.28 12.48 -52.27
N TYR A 3 -14.42 13.47 -52.50
CA TYR A 3 -13.95 13.81 -53.85
C TYR A 3 -12.94 12.79 -54.43
N PRO A 4 -11.90 12.33 -53.69
CA PRO A 4 -11.07 11.20 -54.11
C PRO A 4 -11.85 9.88 -54.30
N GLU A 5 -12.87 9.61 -53.47
CA GLU A 5 -13.77 8.45 -53.60
C GLU A 5 -14.58 8.48 -54.91
N LEU A 6 -15.12 9.65 -55.24
CA LEU A 6 -15.87 9.87 -56.47
C LEU A 6 -14.98 9.69 -57.71
N ILE A 7 -13.75 10.24 -57.68
CA ILE A 7 -12.76 10.07 -58.75
C ILE A 7 -12.36 8.61 -58.88
N PHE A 8 -12.08 7.94 -57.75
CA PHE A 8 -11.66 6.54 -57.74
C PHE A 8 -12.77 5.60 -58.26
N SER A 9 -14.05 5.89 -57.95
CA SER A 9 -15.20 5.12 -58.46
C SER A 9 -15.53 5.38 -59.93
N GLN A 10 -15.23 6.57 -60.46
CA GLN A 10 -15.46 6.94 -61.86
C GLN A 10 -14.38 6.41 -62.83
N MET A 11 -13.23 5.96 -62.33
CA MET A 11 -12.09 5.46 -63.11
C MET A 11 -12.22 3.98 -63.56
N GLY A 12 -13.46 3.48 -63.70
CA GLY A 12 -13.80 2.09 -64.01
C GLY A 12 -12.93 1.44 -65.10
N HIS A 13 -12.50 0.20 -64.84
CA HIS A 13 -11.56 -0.66 -65.59
C HIS A 13 -10.05 -0.34 -65.49
N LYS A 14 -9.58 0.92 -65.58
CA LYS A 14 -8.11 1.21 -65.54
C LYS A 14 -7.43 0.92 -64.20
N ILE A 15 -8.19 0.94 -63.10
CA ILE A 15 -7.70 0.66 -61.73
C ILE A 15 -7.47 -0.84 -61.46
N GLN A 16 -8.02 -1.74 -62.27
CA GLN A 16 -8.00 -3.18 -61.98
C GLN A 16 -6.60 -3.79 -61.97
N THR A 17 -5.61 -3.14 -62.58
CA THR A 17 -4.25 -3.69 -62.75
C THR A 17 -3.16 -2.87 -62.05
N GLU A 18 -3.43 -1.65 -61.57
CA GLU A 18 -2.40 -0.71 -61.13
C GLU A 18 -2.29 -0.60 -59.60
N ILE A 19 -1.34 -1.34 -59.02
CA ILE A 19 -1.13 -1.46 -57.56
C ILE A 19 -0.84 -0.11 -56.86
N TYR A 20 -0.24 0.86 -57.54
CA TYR A 20 0.13 2.14 -56.94
C TYR A 20 -1.10 3.00 -56.56
N LEU A 21 -2.18 2.92 -57.34
CA LEU A 21 -3.44 3.65 -57.05
C LEU A 21 -4.12 3.08 -55.80
N TRP A 22 -4.11 1.75 -55.65
CA TRP A 22 -4.63 1.08 -54.45
C TRP A 22 -3.83 1.45 -53.21
N ASN A 23 -2.50 1.43 -53.29
CA ASN A 23 -1.62 1.82 -52.19
C ASN A 23 -1.82 3.29 -51.79
N ALA A 24 -2.03 4.20 -52.75
CA ALA A 24 -2.29 5.60 -52.48
C ALA A 24 -3.63 5.81 -51.74
N MET A 25 -4.68 5.10 -52.15
CA MET A 25 -5.97 5.15 -51.46
C MET A 25 -5.89 4.57 -50.05
N ILE A 26 -5.32 3.37 -49.89
CA ILE A 26 -5.14 2.70 -48.59
C ILE A 26 -4.37 3.61 -47.62
N ARG A 27 -3.28 4.23 -48.08
CA ARG A 27 -2.52 5.23 -47.31
C ARG A 27 -3.37 6.45 -46.95
N GLY A 28 -4.15 6.97 -47.90
CA GLY A 28 -5.05 8.11 -47.70
C GLY A 28 -6.12 7.84 -46.63
N TYR A 29 -6.72 6.64 -46.63
CA TYR A 29 -7.67 6.26 -45.58
C TYR A 29 -7.03 6.07 -44.23
N ALA A 30 -5.87 5.40 -44.18
CA ALA A 30 -5.15 5.17 -42.92
C ALA A 30 -4.72 6.48 -42.24
N TYR A 31 -4.36 7.52 -43.01
CA TYR A 31 -3.93 8.80 -42.42
C TYR A 31 -5.09 9.69 -41.95
N ASN A 32 -6.24 9.63 -42.64
CA ASN A 32 -7.36 10.53 -42.37
C ASN A 32 -8.39 9.97 -41.37
N GLY A 33 -8.26 8.70 -40.96
CA GLY A 33 -9.09 8.10 -39.91
C GLY A 33 -10.23 7.16 -40.32
N PRO A 34 -10.72 7.09 -41.58
CA PRO A 34 -11.69 6.04 -41.97
C PRO A 34 -11.03 4.65 -42.07
N TYR A 35 -10.57 4.11 -40.95
CA TYR A 35 -9.82 2.87 -40.85
C TYR A 35 -10.58 1.65 -41.39
N LEU A 36 -11.92 1.62 -41.23
CA LEU A 36 -12.76 0.56 -41.76
C LEU A 36 -12.73 0.54 -43.30
N LYS A 37 -12.71 1.71 -43.95
CA LYS A 37 -12.60 1.84 -45.41
C LYS A 37 -11.20 1.44 -45.91
N CYS A 38 -10.16 1.71 -45.12
CA CYS A 38 -8.81 1.24 -45.40
C CYS A 38 -8.75 -0.30 -45.47
N ILE A 39 -9.33 -0.98 -44.47
CA ILE A 39 -9.39 -2.44 -44.40
C ILE A 39 -10.25 -3.01 -45.54
N SER A 40 -11.42 -2.42 -45.82
CA SER A 40 -12.28 -2.90 -46.90
C SER A 40 -11.62 -2.78 -48.28
N MET A 41 -10.86 -1.71 -48.52
CA MET A 41 -10.09 -1.57 -49.76
C MET A 41 -8.95 -2.57 -49.87
N TYR A 42 -8.29 -2.90 -48.76
CA TYR A 42 -7.30 -3.97 -48.74
C TYR A 42 -7.93 -5.33 -49.06
N ASP A 43 -9.11 -5.63 -48.52
CA ASP A 43 -9.82 -6.87 -48.84
C ASP A 43 -10.24 -6.93 -50.32
N GLU A 44 -10.73 -5.82 -50.87
CA GLU A 44 -11.11 -5.72 -52.27
C GLU A 44 -9.91 -5.85 -53.22
N MET A 45 -8.77 -5.25 -52.86
CA MET A 45 -7.50 -5.40 -53.59
C MET A 45 -7.13 -6.89 -53.74
N ILE A 46 -7.30 -7.66 -52.67
CA ILE A 46 -6.98 -9.09 -52.65
C ILE A 46 -8.00 -9.92 -53.41
N GLN A 47 -9.30 -9.60 -53.30
CA GLN A 47 -10.36 -10.27 -54.05
C GLN A 47 -10.18 -10.13 -55.57
N ARG A 48 -9.62 -9.00 -56.00
CA ARG A 48 -9.28 -8.73 -57.41
C ARG A 48 -7.96 -9.34 -57.87
N GLY A 49 -7.26 -10.07 -56.99
CA GLY A 49 -6.02 -10.79 -57.32
C GLY A 49 -4.74 -9.95 -57.29
N LEU A 50 -4.80 -8.71 -56.82
CA LEU A 50 -3.60 -7.87 -56.66
C LEU A 50 -2.81 -8.30 -55.42
N GLN A 51 -1.48 -8.30 -55.51
CA GLN A 51 -0.60 -8.73 -54.42
C GLN A 51 -0.19 -7.53 -53.56
N PRO A 52 -0.56 -7.46 -52.27
CA PRO A 52 -0.10 -6.39 -51.39
C PRO A 52 1.43 -6.44 -51.20
N ASN A 53 2.04 -5.28 -50.99
CA ASN A 53 3.49 -5.13 -50.86
C ASN A 53 3.88 -4.33 -49.61
N ASN A 54 5.18 -4.05 -49.46
CA ASN A 54 5.75 -3.27 -48.36
C ASN A 54 5.14 -1.86 -48.18
N TYR A 55 4.49 -1.29 -49.21
CA TYR A 55 3.79 -0.01 -49.10
C TYR A 55 2.31 -0.13 -48.71
N THR A 56 1.75 -1.35 -48.72
CA THR A 56 0.36 -1.63 -48.35
C THR A 56 0.26 -1.97 -46.86
N TYR A 57 1.07 -2.94 -46.43
CA TYR A 57 0.95 -3.56 -45.11
C TYR A 57 1.06 -2.63 -43.90
N PRO A 58 1.96 -1.63 -43.87
CA PRO A 58 2.08 -0.70 -42.75
C PRO A 58 0.78 0.02 -42.40
N TYR A 59 0.08 0.52 -43.42
CA TYR A 59 -1.12 1.33 -43.26
C TYR A 59 -2.34 0.51 -42.88
N VAL A 60 -2.45 -0.70 -43.42
CA VAL A 60 -3.52 -1.65 -43.08
C VAL A 60 -3.34 -2.12 -41.63
N LEU A 61 -2.11 -2.48 -41.23
CA LEU A 61 -1.83 -2.86 -39.85
C LEU A 61 -2.13 -1.71 -38.88
N ASN A 62 -1.68 -0.48 -39.16
CA ASN A 62 -1.98 0.68 -38.33
C ASN A 62 -3.50 0.91 -38.20
N SER A 63 -4.25 0.77 -39.30
CA SER A 63 -5.71 0.89 -39.28
C SER A 63 -6.38 -0.21 -38.44
N CYS A 64 -5.88 -1.45 -38.51
CA CYS A 64 -6.32 -2.52 -37.63
C CYS A 64 -6.02 -2.22 -36.15
N THR A 65 -4.87 -1.60 -35.87
CA THR A 65 -4.48 -1.20 -34.52
C THR A 65 -5.40 -0.14 -33.94
N GLU A 66 -5.65 0.96 -34.66
CA GLU A 66 -6.50 2.06 -34.22
C GLU A 66 -7.96 1.63 -34.03
N MET A 67 -8.40 0.60 -34.74
CA MET A 67 -9.73 0.01 -34.57
C MET A 67 -9.81 -1.07 -33.47
N GLY A 68 -8.68 -1.53 -32.93
CA GLY A 68 -8.64 -2.71 -32.06
C GLY A 68 -9.11 -4.00 -32.76
N ASN A 69 -9.03 -4.10 -34.09
CA ASN A 69 -9.50 -5.27 -34.85
C ASN A 69 -8.40 -6.34 -34.93
N HIS A 70 -8.27 -7.10 -33.85
CA HIS A 70 -7.23 -8.09 -33.64
C HIS A 70 -7.24 -9.24 -34.66
N LYS A 71 -8.43 -9.72 -35.03
CA LYS A 71 -8.60 -10.85 -35.93
C LYS A 71 -8.11 -10.50 -37.34
N GLU A 72 -8.42 -9.31 -37.81
CA GLU A 72 -8.03 -8.87 -39.13
C GLU A 72 -6.54 -8.53 -39.21
N GLY A 73 -6.00 -7.83 -38.20
CA GLY A 73 -4.56 -7.58 -38.13
C GLY A 73 -3.71 -8.85 -38.10
N LYS A 74 -4.17 -9.92 -37.42
CA LYS A 74 -3.49 -11.24 -37.46
C LYS A 74 -3.51 -11.87 -38.86
N LYS A 75 -4.62 -11.80 -39.60
CA LYS A 75 -4.67 -12.30 -40.98
C LYS A 75 -3.71 -11.53 -41.89
N VAL A 76 -3.63 -10.21 -41.71
CA VAL A 76 -2.68 -9.35 -42.44
C VAL A 76 -1.25 -9.76 -42.10
N HIS A 77 -0.92 -9.95 -40.82
CA HIS A 77 0.39 -10.45 -40.38
C HIS A 77 0.75 -11.81 -41.00
N CYS A 78 -0.16 -12.80 -40.97
CA CYS A 78 0.08 -14.09 -41.62
C CYS A 78 0.34 -13.96 -43.13
N ARG A 79 -0.31 -13.00 -43.81
CA ARG A 79 -0.10 -12.74 -45.23
C ARG A 79 1.25 -12.08 -45.50
N ILE A 80 1.71 -11.17 -44.64
CA ILE A 80 3.06 -10.58 -44.70
C ILE A 80 4.13 -11.67 -44.67
N ILE A 81 3.98 -12.66 -43.77
CA ILE A 81 4.88 -13.81 -43.67
C ILE A 81 4.85 -14.62 -44.97
N LYS A 82 3.66 -14.99 -45.45
CA LYS A 82 3.49 -15.80 -46.68
C LYS A 82 4.04 -15.12 -47.94
N THR A 83 4.05 -13.79 -47.97
CA THR A 83 4.53 -13.00 -49.11
C THR A 83 5.99 -12.59 -48.99
N GLY A 84 6.67 -12.90 -47.88
CA GLY A 84 8.10 -12.63 -47.69
C GLY A 84 8.46 -11.19 -47.34
N PHE A 85 7.48 -10.32 -47.04
CA PHE A 85 7.73 -8.91 -46.70
C PHE A 85 8.06 -8.66 -45.22
N GLY A 86 8.18 -9.72 -44.41
CA GLY A 86 8.43 -9.61 -42.96
C GLY A 86 9.74 -8.93 -42.57
N PHE A 87 10.74 -8.93 -43.46
CA PHE A 87 12.05 -8.33 -43.23
C PHE A 87 12.17 -6.88 -43.74
N ALA A 88 11.13 -6.33 -44.37
CA ALA A 88 11.16 -4.93 -44.79
C ALA A 88 10.96 -4.02 -43.57
N ASP A 89 11.90 -3.10 -43.30
CA ASP A 89 11.94 -2.27 -42.08
C ASP A 89 10.60 -1.59 -41.75
N SER A 90 9.94 -1.01 -42.75
CA SER A 90 8.63 -0.34 -42.59
C SER A 90 7.51 -1.31 -42.18
N VAL A 91 7.54 -2.54 -42.70
CA VAL A 91 6.56 -3.60 -42.40
C VAL A 91 6.85 -4.18 -41.03
N ALA A 92 8.12 -4.47 -40.72
CA ALA A 92 8.55 -4.97 -39.42
C ALA A 92 8.16 -4.00 -38.28
N ASN A 93 8.40 -2.69 -38.44
CA ASN A 93 7.99 -1.67 -37.47
C ASN A 93 6.46 -1.59 -37.30
N SER A 94 5.69 -1.80 -38.37
CA SER A 94 4.23 -1.75 -38.30
C SER A 94 3.63 -3.00 -37.68
N VAL A 95 4.22 -4.17 -37.94
CA VAL A 95 3.91 -5.43 -37.26
C VAL A 95 4.24 -5.30 -35.77
N LEU A 96 5.40 -4.72 -35.44
CA LEU A 96 5.80 -4.44 -34.07
C LEU A 96 4.82 -3.50 -33.36
N SER A 97 4.49 -2.36 -33.97
CA SER A 97 3.54 -1.40 -33.42
C SER A 97 2.14 -2.00 -33.24
N PHE A 98 1.66 -2.79 -34.20
CA PHE A 98 0.41 -3.52 -34.10
C PHE A 98 0.42 -4.44 -32.87
N HIS A 99 1.45 -5.27 -32.70
CA HIS A 99 1.53 -6.19 -31.56
C HIS A 99 1.81 -5.48 -30.22
N ILE A 100 2.54 -4.37 -30.17
CA ILE A 100 2.71 -3.59 -28.92
C ILE A 100 1.38 -2.97 -28.48
N LYS A 101 0.66 -2.30 -29.39
CA LYS A 101 -0.64 -1.70 -29.06
C LYS A 101 -1.71 -2.74 -28.76
N MET A 102 -1.64 -3.92 -29.40
CA MET A 102 -2.43 -5.08 -28.99
C MET A 102 -2.22 -5.39 -27.51
N PHE A 103 -0.97 -5.31 -27.02
CA PHE A 103 -0.63 -5.49 -25.60
C PHE A 103 -1.10 -4.33 -24.71
N ASP A 104 -1.07 -3.08 -25.18
CA ASP A 104 -1.60 -1.92 -24.44
C ASP A 104 -3.13 -1.89 -24.33
N CYS A 105 -3.87 -2.51 -25.27
CA CYS A 105 -5.34 -2.53 -25.25
C CYS A 105 -5.91 -3.42 -24.13
N PHE A 106 -5.08 -4.21 -23.44
CA PHE A 106 -5.54 -5.09 -22.37
C PHE A 106 -5.76 -4.30 -21.08
N LYS A 107 -7.01 -3.87 -20.83
CA LYS A 107 -7.41 -3.33 -19.51
C LYS A 107 -7.28 -4.40 -18.41
N PRO A 108 -7.02 -3.99 -17.15
CA PRO A 108 -6.64 -4.89 -16.05
C PRO A 108 -7.71 -5.92 -15.65
N ASP A 109 -8.99 -5.64 -15.91
CA ASP A 109 -10.06 -6.45 -15.35
C ASP A 109 -10.78 -7.33 -16.37
N VAL A 110 -11.07 -8.54 -15.90
CA VAL A 110 -11.83 -9.63 -16.52
C VAL A 110 -11.02 -10.51 -17.50
N MET A 111 -10.76 -11.75 -17.06
CA MET A 111 -10.02 -12.89 -17.68
C MET A 111 -8.49 -12.81 -17.71
N LYS A 112 -7.83 -13.09 -16.57
CA LYS A 112 -6.37 -12.96 -16.39
C LYS A 112 -5.53 -14.07 -17.06
N ASN A 113 -5.91 -15.36 -16.92
CA ASN A 113 -5.11 -16.48 -17.47
C ASN A 113 -5.29 -16.67 -18.98
N GLU A 114 -6.48 -16.38 -19.52
CA GLU A 114 -6.74 -16.50 -20.96
C GLU A 114 -6.01 -15.40 -21.75
N LYS A 115 -5.90 -14.18 -21.18
CA LYS A 115 -5.14 -13.06 -21.76
C LYS A 115 -3.65 -13.39 -21.89
N LEU A 116 -3.03 -13.92 -20.83
CA LEU A 116 -1.62 -14.32 -20.84
C LEU A 116 -1.35 -15.44 -21.86
N SER A 117 -2.26 -16.41 -21.96
CA SER A 117 -2.16 -17.49 -22.95
C SER A 117 -2.24 -16.98 -24.39
N ILE A 118 -3.08 -15.97 -24.67
CA ILE A 118 -3.17 -15.37 -26.01
C ILE A 118 -1.92 -14.55 -26.32
N ALA A 119 -1.42 -13.79 -25.35
CA ALA A 119 -0.19 -13.00 -25.48
C ALA A 119 1.02 -13.90 -25.75
N GLN A 120 1.16 -15.00 -25.01
CA GLN A 120 2.21 -15.99 -25.21
C GLN A 120 2.11 -16.66 -26.60
N LYS A 121 0.91 -17.05 -27.05
CA LYS A 121 0.73 -17.60 -28.41
C LYS A 121 1.15 -16.62 -29.50
N VAL A 122 0.77 -15.34 -29.36
CA VAL A 122 1.18 -14.30 -30.32
C VAL A 122 2.69 -14.14 -30.32
N PHE A 123 3.31 -14.19 -29.14
CA PHE A 123 4.76 -14.14 -28.99
C PHE A 123 5.46 -15.33 -29.64
N ASP A 124 4.98 -16.54 -29.42
CA ASP A 124 5.55 -17.77 -29.99
C ASP A 124 5.45 -17.78 -31.53
N ASP A 125 4.38 -17.21 -32.09
CA ASP A 125 4.18 -17.07 -33.54
C ASP A 125 5.08 -16.00 -34.20
N MET A 126 5.83 -15.19 -33.43
CA MET A 126 6.72 -14.15 -33.97
C MET A 126 8.07 -14.73 -34.39
N LEU A 127 8.42 -14.51 -35.67
CA LEU A 127 9.72 -14.88 -36.24
C LEU A 127 10.88 -14.00 -35.74
N ILE A 128 10.60 -12.73 -35.43
CA ILE A 128 11.56 -11.78 -34.84
C ILE A 128 10.90 -11.22 -33.59
N LYS A 129 11.57 -11.37 -32.44
CA LYS A 129 11.07 -10.95 -31.12
C LYS A 129 11.94 -9.81 -30.58
N PRO A 130 11.52 -8.54 -30.73
CA PRO A 130 12.29 -7.40 -30.22
C PRO A 130 12.40 -7.43 -28.69
N VAL A 131 13.50 -6.87 -28.17
CA VAL A 131 13.81 -6.78 -26.73
C VAL A 131 12.65 -6.18 -25.92
N GLU A 132 11.99 -5.14 -26.44
CA GLU A 132 10.84 -4.49 -25.79
C GLU A 132 9.69 -5.45 -25.47
N PHE A 133 9.47 -6.44 -26.34
CA PHE A 133 8.36 -7.37 -26.21
C PHE A 133 8.66 -8.49 -25.22
N TRP A 134 9.93 -8.95 -25.17
CA TRP A 134 10.43 -9.80 -24.09
C TRP A 134 10.24 -9.10 -22.74
N ASN A 135 10.69 -7.85 -22.62
CA ASN A 135 10.57 -7.06 -21.40
C ASN A 135 9.12 -6.94 -20.94
N ARG A 136 8.20 -6.64 -21.88
CA ARG A 136 6.78 -6.50 -21.55
C ARG A 136 6.16 -7.79 -21.04
N LEU A 137 6.41 -8.93 -21.69
CA LEU A 137 5.90 -10.21 -21.21
C LEU A 137 6.49 -10.56 -19.84
N ILE A 138 7.80 -10.38 -19.66
CA ILE A 138 8.46 -10.64 -18.38
C ILE A 138 7.83 -9.79 -17.27
N SER A 139 7.65 -8.48 -17.49
CA SER A 139 7.01 -7.59 -16.51
C SER A 139 5.56 -8.00 -16.21
N GLU A 140 4.80 -8.44 -17.21
CA GLU A 140 3.43 -8.95 -17.00
C GLU A 140 3.45 -10.22 -16.16
N TYR A 141 4.24 -11.24 -16.52
CA TYR A 141 4.38 -12.47 -15.72
C TYR A 141 4.80 -12.17 -14.28
N VAL A 142 5.73 -11.23 -14.07
CA VAL A 142 6.14 -10.73 -12.75
C VAL A 142 4.96 -10.09 -12.01
N ASN A 143 4.19 -9.20 -12.64
CA ASN A 143 3.01 -8.57 -12.03
C ASN A 143 1.91 -9.58 -11.67
N PHE A 144 1.80 -10.69 -12.41
CA PHE A 144 0.90 -11.80 -12.10
C PHE A 144 1.44 -12.74 -11.01
N GLY A 145 2.71 -12.59 -10.60
CA GLY A 145 3.38 -13.44 -9.63
C GLY A 145 3.86 -14.78 -10.18
N ASP A 146 3.78 -15.01 -11.50
CA ASP A 146 4.29 -16.22 -12.15
C ASP A 146 5.76 -16.01 -12.56
N LEU A 147 6.63 -16.11 -11.54
CA LEU A 147 8.07 -15.94 -11.70
C LEU A 147 8.73 -17.09 -12.47
N GLU A 148 8.11 -18.28 -12.53
CA GLU A 148 8.65 -19.42 -13.27
C GLU A 148 8.60 -19.17 -14.79
N CYS A 149 7.44 -18.72 -15.30
CA CYS A 149 7.31 -18.38 -16.71
C CYS A 149 8.10 -17.13 -17.07
N ALA A 150 8.13 -16.11 -16.20
CA ALA A 150 9.00 -14.95 -16.37
C ALA A 150 10.48 -15.37 -16.51
N ARG A 151 10.94 -16.29 -15.65
CA ARG A 151 12.31 -16.81 -15.66
C ARG A 151 12.63 -17.58 -16.93
N LYS A 152 11.73 -18.44 -17.42
CA LYS A 152 11.90 -19.16 -18.68
C LYS A 152 12.06 -18.19 -19.86
N LEU A 153 11.18 -17.20 -19.97
CA LEU A 153 11.28 -16.17 -21.02
C LEU A 153 12.58 -15.38 -20.90
N PHE A 154 12.97 -15.01 -19.68
CA PHE A 154 14.23 -14.32 -19.45
C PHE A 154 15.45 -15.17 -19.85
N GLU A 155 15.43 -16.49 -19.67
CA GLU A 155 16.50 -17.41 -20.08
C GLU A 155 16.55 -17.66 -21.59
N GLU A 156 15.40 -17.67 -22.27
CA GLU A 156 15.31 -17.80 -23.73
C GLU A 156 15.71 -16.52 -24.50
N MET A 157 15.70 -15.37 -23.83
CA MET A 157 15.99 -14.07 -24.43
C MET A 157 17.42 -14.03 -25.03
N PRO A 158 17.59 -13.76 -26.34
CA PRO A 158 18.91 -13.75 -26.99
C PRO A 158 19.81 -12.60 -26.49
N GLU A 159 19.25 -11.39 -26.42
CA GLU A 159 19.93 -10.18 -25.96
C GLU A 159 19.15 -9.59 -24.79
N ARG A 160 19.84 -9.36 -23.66
CA ARG A 160 19.23 -8.84 -22.44
C ARG A 160 19.71 -7.42 -22.17
N ASP A 161 18.77 -6.50 -22.05
CA ASP A 161 19.04 -5.12 -21.65
C ASP A 161 18.82 -4.91 -20.15
N ILE A 162 19.14 -3.73 -19.64
CA ILE A 162 19.00 -3.42 -18.22
C ILE A 162 17.55 -3.52 -17.70
N VAL A 163 16.56 -3.34 -18.60
CA VAL A 163 15.13 -3.42 -18.26
C VAL A 163 14.72 -4.88 -18.02
N SER A 164 15.19 -5.82 -18.85
CA SER A 164 14.96 -7.26 -18.66
C SER A 164 15.48 -7.75 -17.30
N TRP A 165 16.70 -7.35 -16.93
CA TRP A 165 17.33 -7.68 -15.65
C TRP A 165 16.57 -7.05 -14.48
N ASN A 166 16.26 -5.75 -14.55
CA ASN A 166 15.54 -5.04 -13.50
C ASN A 166 14.15 -5.62 -13.24
N SER A 167 13.45 -6.06 -14.29
CA SER A 167 12.12 -6.68 -14.17
C SER A 167 12.20 -7.99 -13.38
N MET A 168 13.17 -8.85 -13.70
CA MET A 168 13.35 -10.11 -12.97
C MET A 168 13.81 -9.89 -11.53
N VAL A 169 14.79 -9.02 -11.30
CA VAL A 169 15.29 -8.71 -9.95
C VAL A 169 14.17 -8.15 -9.08
N SER A 170 13.37 -7.21 -9.61
CA SER A 170 12.25 -6.62 -8.87
C SER A 170 11.13 -7.64 -8.61
N GLY A 171 10.90 -8.58 -9.53
CA GLY A 171 9.93 -9.65 -9.35
C GLY A 171 10.29 -10.61 -8.23
N TYR A 172 11.52 -11.15 -8.22
CA TYR A 172 11.98 -12.00 -7.13
C TYR A 172 12.05 -11.23 -5.79
N ALA A 173 12.52 -9.98 -5.81
CA ALA A 173 12.52 -9.09 -4.65
C ALA A 173 11.11 -8.91 -4.05
N GLY A 174 10.10 -8.68 -4.89
CA GLY A 174 8.72 -8.45 -4.45
C GLY A 174 8.05 -9.68 -3.82
N VAL A 175 8.45 -10.89 -4.22
CA VAL A 175 7.95 -12.15 -3.63
C VAL A 175 8.78 -12.58 -2.40
N GLY A 176 9.91 -11.92 -2.15
CA GLY A 176 10.80 -12.23 -1.02
C GLY A 176 11.78 -13.38 -1.29
N ASP A 177 11.95 -13.80 -2.55
CA ASP A 177 12.96 -14.78 -2.94
C ASP A 177 14.31 -14.09 -3.15
N LEU A 178 14.97 -13.83 -2.02
CA LEU A 178 16.22 -13.08 -1.98
C LEU A 178 17.39 -13.83 -2.64
N GLU A 179 17.36 -15.16 -2.67
CA GLU A 179 18.42 -15.97 -3.27
C GLU A 179 18.46 -15.76 -4.78
N ASN A 180 17.32 -15.92 -5.46
CA ASN A 180 17.23 -15.71 -6.90
C ASN A 180 17.40 -14.23 -7.28
N ALA A 181 16.84 -13.30 -6.48
CA ALA A 181 17.05 -11.88 -6.70
C ALA A 181 18.53 -11.51 -6.65
N ARG A 182 19.26 -12.06 -5.67
CA ARG A 182 20.70 -11.83 -5.49
C ARG A 182 21.54 -12.47 -6.60
N ASP A 183 21.27 -13.72 -6.98
CA ASP A 183 21.97 -14.39 -8.09
C ASP A 183 21.88 -13.54 -9.36
N LEU A 184 20.66 -13.12 -9.73
CA LEU A 184 20.46 -12.30 -10.92
C LEU A 184 21.14 -10.95 -10.80
N PHE A 185 21.03 -10.29 -9.64
CA PHE A 185 21.69 -9.01 -9.41
C PHE A 185 23.21 -9.13 -9.55
N GLU A 186 23.86 -10.14 -8.95
CA GLU A 186 25.30 -10.34 -9.07
C GLU A 186 25.72 -10.57 -10.54
N ARG A 187 24.93 -11.34 -11.31
CA ARG A 187 25.14 -11.63 -12.73
C ARG A 187 24.89 -10.45 -13.68
N MET A 188 24.22 -9.38 -13.24
CA MET A 188 23.97 -8.20 -14.08
C MET A 188 25.29 -7.58 -14.57
N PRO A 189 25.49 -7.43 -15.89
CA PRO A 189 26.69 -6.79 -16.45
C PRO A 189 26.83 -5.33 -16.01
N GLU A 190 25.71 -4.60 -16.00
CA GLU A 190 25.62 -3.22 -15.55
C GLU A 190 24.47 -3.10 -14.53
N LYS A 191 24.73 -2.38 -13.44
CA LYS A 191 23.78 -2.16 -12.36
C LYS A 191 23.47 -0.67 -12.27
N ASN A 192 22.20 -0.30 -12.41
CA ASN A 192 21.74 1.07 -12.24
C ASN A 192 21.03 1.26 -10.89
N VAL A 193 20.66 2.51 -10.58
CA VAL A 193 19.98 2.86 -9.33
C VAL A 193 18.76 1.99 -9.07
N VAL A 194 17.97 1.65 -10.10
CA VAL A 194 16.78 0.79 -9.98
C VAL A 194 17.15 -0.60 -9.46
N SER A 195 18.14 -1.27 -10.07
CA SER A 195 18.61 -2.60 -9.63
C SER A 195 19.06 -2.59 -8.16
N TRP A 196 19.81 -1.57 -7.75
CA TRP A 196 20.28 -1.40 -6.39
C TRP A 196 19.12 -1.14 -5.41
N THR A 197 18.20 -0.24 -5.75
CA THR A 197 17.04 0.07 -4.89
C THR A 197 16.09 -1.11 -4.74
N SER A 198 15.88 -1.92 -5.78
CA SER A 198 15.06 -3.13 -5.69
C SER A 198 15.67 -4.16 -4.74
N MET A 199 16.98 -4.42 -4.85
CA MET A 199 17.67 -5.32 -3.92
C MET A 199 17.68 -4.78 -2.49
N LEU A 200 17.93 -3.48 -2.33
CA LEU A 200 17.93 -2.80 -1.05
C LEU A 200 16.57 -2.95 -0.35
N GLY A 201 15.48 -2.64 -1.07
CA GLY A 201 14.13 -2.81 -0.56
C GLY A 201 13.83 -4.26 -0.17
N ALA A 202 14.26 -5.23 -0.99
CA ALA A 202 14.04 -6.65 -0.72
C ALA A 202 14.66 -7.11 0.60
N PHE A 203 15.96 -6.85 0.79
CA PHE A 203 16.67 -7.23 2.02
C PHE A 203 16.18 -6.45 3.24
N ALA A 204 15.82 -5.18 3.05
CA ALA A 204 15.34 -4.36 4.14
C ALA A 204 13.95 -4.82 4.62
N SER A 205 13.03 -5.14 3.69
CA SER A 205 11.70 -5.66 4.02
C SER A 205 11.70 -7.11 4.52
N SER A 206 12.73 -7.90 4.22
CA SER A 206 12.91 -9.24 4.80
C SER A 206 13.52 -9.24 6.21
N GLY A 207 13.93 -8.07 6.71
CA GLY A 207 14.56 -7.90 8.02
C GLY A 207 16.07 -8.13 8.07
N ASP A 208 16.72 -8.43 6.95
CA ASP A 208 18.19 -8.48 6.88
C ASP A 208 18.77 -7.07 6.68
N LEU A 209 18.64 -6.26 7.73
CA LEU A 209 19.09 -4.87 7.76
C LEU A 209 20.62 -4.75 7.60
N GLN A 210 21.37 -5.80 7.94
CA GLN A 210 22.83 -5.81 7.79
C GLN A 210 23.21 -5.85 6.31
N MET A 211 22.62 -6.78 5.55
CA MET A 211 22.86 -6.85 4.11
C MET A 211 22.28 -5.66 3.37
N ALA A 212 21.09 -5.17 3.77
CA ALA A 212 20.53 -3.93 3.24
C ALA A 212 21.49 -2.75 3.44
N ARG A 213 22.05 -2.59 4.65
CA ARG A 213 23.03 -1.53 4.93
C ARG A 213 24.31 -1.69 4.10
N LYS A 214 24.81 -2.92 3.96
CA LYS A 214 26.01 -3.20 3.13
C LYS A 214 25.77 -2.84 1.66
N LEU A 215 24.59 -3.19 1.12
CA LEU A 215 24.22 -2.81 -0.25
C LEU A 215 24.15 -1.29 -0.39
N PHE A 216 23.50 -0.61 0.55
CA PHE A 216 23.38 0.85 0.56
C PHE A 216 24.73 1.57 0.53
N GLU A 217 25.69 1.15 1.36
CA GLU A 217 27.03 1.76 1.38
C GLU A 217 27.82 1.50 0.09
N ASN A 218 27.57 0.37 -0.58
CA ASN A 218 28.21 0.01 -1.84
C ASN A 218 27.53 0.62 -3.08
N MET A 219 26.38 1.29 -2.93
CA MET A 219 25.71 1.95 -4.05
C MET A 219 26.60 3.08 -4.60
N PRO A 220 26.95 3.07 -5.90
CA PRO A 220 27.77 4.13 -6.50
C PRO A 220 27.09 5.50 -6.43
N ASP A 221 25.80 5.54 -6.77
CA ASP A 221 24.96 6.74 -6.76
C ASP A 221 23.73 6.51 -5.86
N ARG A 222 23.70 7.19 -4.71
CA ARG A 222 22.57 7.14 -3.77
C ARG A 222 21.62 8.31 -4.05
N ASN A 223 20.38 8.00 -4.41
CA ASN A 223 19.32 8.99 -4.60
C ASN A 223 18.35 9.02 -3.40
N VAL A 224 17.44 10.00 -3.38
CA VAL A 224 16.40 10.17 -2.34
C VAL A 224 15.65 8.86 -2.05
N VAL A 225 15.31 8.08 -3.09
CA VAL A 225 14.61 6.79 -2.96
C VAL A 225 15.41 5.77 -2.16
N SER A 226 16.72 5.63 -2.42
CA SER A 226 17.58 4.71 -1.69
C SER A 226 17.72 5.08 -0.20
N TRP A 227 17.85 6.38 0.12
CA TRP A 227 17.88 6.88 1.49
C TRP A 227 16.56 6.63 2.21
N ASN A 228 15.45 7.03 1.58
CA ASN A 228 14.10 6.84 2.12
C ASN A 228 13.80 5.38 2.42
N SER A 229 14.18 4.47 1.51
CA SER A 229 14.02 3.03 1.70
C SER A 229 14.74 2.53 2.94
N MET A 230 15.98 2.97 3.19
CA MET A 230 16.72 2.57 4.38
C MET A 230 16.14 3.16 5.67
N ILE A 231 15.85 4.47 5.68
CA ILE A 231 15.30 5.15 6.86
C ILE A 231 13.96 4.52 7.24
N SER A 232 13.05 4.30 6.29
CA SER A 232 11.75 3.71 6.59
C SER A 232 11.85 2.26 7.07
N ASN A 233 12.76 1.46 6.52
CA ASN A 233 12.94 0.08 6.98
C ASN A 233 13.54 -0.01 8.37
N TYR A 234 14.47 0.89 8.74
CA TYR A 234 14.93 1.00 10.12
C TYR A 234 13.78 1.34 11.07
N VAL A 235 12.90 2.29 10.71
CA VAL A 235 11.71 2.61 11.50
C VAL A 235 10.76 1.41 11.62
N GLN A 236 10.50 0.67 10.55
CA GLN A 236 9.63 -0.52 10.56
C GLN A 236 10.16 -1.64 11.47
N HIS A 237 11.47 -1.75 11.64
CA HIS A 237 12.12 -2.73 12.51
C HIS A 237 12.50 -2.18 13.89
N GLU A 238 11.88 -1.06 14.30
CA GLU A 238 12.06 -0.41 15.60
C GLU A 238 13.52 0.02 15.90
N LYS A 239 14.33 0.24 14.85
CA LYS A 239 15.70 0.75 14.89
C LYS A 239 15.72 2.27 14.72
N PHE A 240 15.09 2.96 15.67
CA PHE A 240 14.79 4.38 15.54
C PHE A 240 16.05 5.27 15.60
N ASP A 241 17.04 4.91 16.43
CA ASP A 241 18.30 5.66 16.54
C ASP A 241 19.07 5.59 15.22
N GLU A 242 19.21 4.40 14.63
CA GLU A 242 19.89 4.22 13.34
C GLU A 242 19.18 4.92 12.19
N ALA A 243 17.84 5.01 12.23
CA ALA A 243 17.06 5.80 11.29
C ALA A 243 17.38 7.31 11.38
N LEU A 244 17.49 7.88 12.59
CA LEU A 244 17.81 9.29 12.78
C LEU A 244 19.28 9.62 12.43
N ASP A 245 20.20 8.70 12.71
CA ASP A 245 21.60 8.82 12.30
C ASP A 245 21.70 8.87 10.77
N LEU A 246 20.99 7.98 10.08
CA LEU A 246 21.00 7.94 8.62
C LEU A 246 20.32 9.17 8.00
N PHE A 247 19.23 9.66 8.61
CA PHE A 247 18.59 10.92 8.22
C PHE A 247 19.55 12.11 8.35
N THR A 248 20.30 12.19 9.46
CA THR A 248 21.28 13.25 9.69
C THR A 248 22.40 13.18 8.66
N ARG A 249 22.86 11.98 8.31
CA ARG A 249 23.86 11.78 7.25
C ARG A 249 23.34 12.20 5.88
N MET A 250 22.10 11.86 5.52
CA MET A 250 21.45 12.29 4.27
C MET A 250 21.49 13.83 4.13
N LEU A 251 21.19 14.53 5.23
CA LEU A 251 21.22 15.98 5.31
C LEU A 251 22.64 16.56 5.17
N MET A 252 23.64 15.94 5.82
CA MET A 252 25.04 16.36 5.71
C MET A 252 25.61 16.14 4.31
N GLU A 253 25.16 15.11 3.59
CA GLU A 253 25.51 14.85 2.19
C GLU A 253 24.77 15.79 1.20
N GLY A 254 23.91 16.69 1.70
CA GLY A 254 23.23 17.69 0.88
C GLY A 254 22.15 17.13 -0.03
N VAL A 255 21.61 15.95 0.30
CA VAL A 255 20.55 15.30 -0.48
C VAL A 255 19.21 15.98 -0.17
N ASP A 256 18.45 16.30 -1.23
CA ASP A 256 17.13 16.90 -1.08
C ASP A 256 16.18 16.00 -0.29
N LEU A 257 15.51 16.59 0.71
CA LEU A 257 14.51 15.91 1.52
C LEU A 257 13.13 16.00 0.87
N ASP A 258 12.37 14.91 0.92
CA ASP A 258 10.96 14.91 0.53
C ASP A 258 10.04 14.67 1.74
N GLY A 259 8.73 14.75 1.51
CA GLY A 259 7.73 14.53 2.55
C GLY A 259 7.83 13.14 3.19
N PHE A 260 8.27 12.11 2.45
CA PHE A 260 8.42 10.76 2.98
C PHE A 260 9.61 10.66 3.93
N THR A 261 10.71 11.34 3.60
CA THR A 261 11.88 11.45 4.49
C THR A 261 11.49 12.05 5.83
N PHE A 262 10.75 13.17 5.82
CA PHE A 262 10.29 13.83 7.04
C PHE A 262 9.35 12.95 7.86
N VAL A 263 8.40 12.25 7.23
CA VAL A 263 7.46 11.38 7.94
C VAL A 263 8.20 10.27 8.69
N SER A 264 9.19 9.66 8.05
CA SER A 264 9.96 8.57 8.65
C SER A 264 10.83 9.07 9.81
N ALA A 265 11.50 10.21 9.65
CA ALA A 265 12.29 10.82 10.72
C ALA A 265 11.41 11.29 11.91
N LEU A 266 10.24 11.87 11.64
CA LEU A 266 9.28 12.27 12.68
C LEU A 266 8.69 11.07 13.42
N SER A 267 8.44 9.97 12.72
CA SER A 267 8.01 8.70 13.33
C SER A 267 9.09 8.16 14.27
N ALA A 268 10.36 8.14 13.86
CA ALA A 268 11.46 7.75 14.73
C ALA A 268 11.55 8.65 15.98
N CYS A 269 11.40 9.98 15.82
CA CYS A 269 11.37 10.91 16.95
C CYS A 269 10.22 10.63 17.92
N SER A 270 9.03 10.35 17.37
CA SER A 270 7.82 10.02 18.12
C SER A 270 8.04 8.80 19.03
N HIS A 271 8.64 7.74 18.49
CA HIS A 271 8.90 6.50 19.24
C HIS A 271 10.03 6.64 20.28
N LEU A 272 11.07 7.43 19.98
CA LEU A 272 12.16 7.69 20.92
C LEU A 272 11.83 8.75 21.98
N GLY A 273 10.75 9.50 21.81
CA GLY A 273 10.48 10.68 22.64
C GLY A 273 11.48 11.82 22.38
N ALA A 274 12.12 11.86 21.21
CA ALA A 274 13.18 12.81 20.84
C ALA A 274 12.62 14.21 20.48
N LEU A 275 12.02 14.88 21.46
CA LEU A 275 11.29 16.14 21.28
C LEU A 275 12.15 17.26 20.65
N GLU A 276 13.40 17.41 21.08
CA GLU A 276 14.28 18.47 20.57
C GLU A 276 14.67 18.24 19.10
N PHE A 277 14.92 16.99 18.70
CA PHE A 277 15.18 16.65 17.31
C PHE A 277 13.95 16.86 16.44
N GLY A 278 12.77 16.46 16.94
CA GLY A 278 11.50 16.73 16.26
C GLY A 278 11.20 18.22 16.08
N LYS A 279 11.52 19.06 17.09
CA LYS A 279 11.44 20.53 16.97
C LYS A 279 12.40 21.08 15.92
N TRP A 280 13.61 20.53 15.85
CA TRP A 280 14.60 20.92 14.86
C TRP A 280 14.12 20.60 13.44
N ILE A 281 13.58 19.39 13.20
CA ILE A 281 12.96 19.02 11.92
C ILE A 281 11.81 19.97 11.59
N HIS A 282 10.93 20.23 12.56
CA HIS A 282 9.79 21.13 12.37
C HIS A 282 10.25 22.56 12.00
N PHE A 283 11.30 23.08 12.64
CA PHE A 283 11.88 24.38 12.28
C PHE A 283 12.40 24.40 10.84
N HIS A 284 13.05 23.31 10.39
CA HIS A 284 13.50 23.18 9.02
C HIS A 284 12.33 23.19 8.02
N LEU A 285 11.23 22.50 8.35
CA LEU A 285 9.99 22.48 7.58
C LEU A 285 9.24 23.83 7.53
N MET A 286 9.43 24.68 8.54
CA MET A 286 8.70 25.96 8.65
C MET A 286 9.03 26.97 7.56
N ARG A 287 10.09 26.76 6.77
CA ARG A 287 10.48 27.71 5.72
C ARG A 287 9.40 27.85 4.63
N ASP A 288 8.59 26.82 4.40
CA ASP A 288 7.50 26.83 3.41
C ASP A 288 6.23 26.12 3.93
N TRP A 289 5.53 26.77 4.88
CA TRP A 289 4.30 26.21 5.48
C TRP A 289 3.19 25.92 4.45
N SER A 290 3.16 26.63 3.32
CA SER A 290 2.22 26.41 2.22
C SER A 290 2.41 25.07 1.50
N GLN A 291 3.59 24.46 1.65
CA GLN A 291 3.92 23.15 1.08
C GLN A 291 3.71 22.01 2.08
N LEU A 292 3.36 22.30 3.34
CA LEU A 292 3.13 21.28 4.35
C LEU A 292 1.86 20.48 4.03
N GLY A 293 2.03 19.35 3.36
CA GLY A 293 0.97 18.40 3.08
C GLY A 293 0.38 17.83 4.39
N VAL A 294 -0.88 17.41 4.32
CA VAL A 294 -1.59 16.78 5.45
C VAL A 294 -0.82 15.60 6.05
N ILE A 295 -0.05 14.88 5.23
CA ILE A 295 0.76 13.73 5.64
C ILE A 295 1.85 14.15 6.63
N VAL A 296 2.73 15.09 6.25
CA VAL A 296 3.81 15.59 7.11
C VAL A 296 3.24 16.31 8.33
N GLY A 297 2.17 17.09 8.14
CA GLY A 297 1.49 17.77 9.25
C GLY A 297 0.93 16.79 10.28
N THR A 298 0.38 15.66 9.84
CA THR A 298 -0.15 14.63 10.75
C THR A 298 0.98 13.92 11.50
N ALA A 299 2.10 13.61 10.83
CA ALA A 299 3.29 13.07 11.48
C ALA A 299 3.86 14.02 12.57
N LEU A 300 3.82 15.33 12.33
CA LEU A 300 4.21 16.34 13.34
C LEU A 300 3.27 16.33 14.56
N ILE A 301 1.96 16.20 14.36
CA ILE A 301 0.98 16.10 15.46
C ILE A 301 1.29 14.86 16.31
N GLU A 302 1.50 13.71 15.67
CA GLU A 302 1.80 12.46 16.36
C GLU A 302 3.13 12.54 17.12
N MET A 303 4.19 13.07 16.49
CA MET A 303 5.48 13.29 17.15
C MET A 303 5.35 14.18 18.39
N TYR A 304 4.75 15.37 18.25
CA TYR A 304 4.58 16.26 19.39
C TYR A 304 3.74 15.65 20.51
N ALA A 305 2.64 14.98 20.15
CA ALA A 305 1.79 14.33 21.13
C ALA A 305 2.51 13.20 21.87
N ASN A 306 3.20 12.30 21.16
CA ASN A 306 3.90 11.18 21.80
C ASN A 306 5.12 11.64 22.62
N CYS A 307 5.73 12.76 22.26
CA CYS A 307 6.75 13.44 23.07
C CYS A 307 6.18 14.25 24.27
N GLY A 308 4.87 14.22 24.50
CA GLY A 308 4.24 14.90 25.64
C GLY A 308 3.85 16.37 25.44
N ASP A 309 4.04 16.93 24.24
CA ASP A 309 3.72 18.32 23.93
C ASP A 309 2.44 18.44 23.09
N VAL A 310 1.32 18.09 23.71
CA VAL A 310 -0.01 18.11 23.07
C VAL A 310 -0.43 19.53 22.62
N GLU A 311 0.11 20.58 23.25
CA GLU A 311 -0.22 21.96 22.91
C GLU A 311 0.43 22.38 21.57
N ARG A 312 1.70 22.01 21.33
CA ARG A 312 2.30 22.19 20.00
C ARG A 312 1.63 21.31 18.95
N ALA A 313 1.25 20.09 19.30
CA ALA A 313 0.47 19.21 18.41
C ALA A 313 -0.85 19.89 17.97
N PHE A 314 -1.59 20.48 18.91
CA PHE A 314 -2.82 21.21 18.62
C PHE A 314 -2.60 22.45 17.74
N LYS A 315 -1.50 23.19 17.96
CA LYS A 315 -1.12 24.34 17.10
C LYS A 315 -0.83 23.90 15.66
N VAL A 316 -0.09 22.81 15.48
CA VAL A 316 0.15 22.24 14.14
C VAL A 316 -1.17 21.81 13.51
N PHE A 317 -2.02 21.11 14.26
CA PHE A 317 -3.34 20.71 13.80
C PHE A 317 -4.15 21.90 13.28
N ILE A 318 -4.29 22.99 14.04
CA ILE A 318 -5.03 24.18 13.58
C ILE A 318 -4.48 24.71 12.25
N LYS A 319 -3.15 24.77 12.12
CA LYS A 319 -2.47 25.33 10.94
C LYS A 319 -2.60 24.49 9.66
N ILE A 320 -2.93 23.20 9.73
CA ILE A 320 -3.15 22.38 8.52
C ILE A 320 -4.44 22.83 7.82
N CYS A 321 -4.35 23.32 6.57
CA CYS A 321 -5.53 23.84 5.87
C CYS A 321 -6.53 22.75 5.47
N LYS A 322 -6.08 21.70 4.78
CA LYS A 322 -6.89 20.56 4.34
C LYS A 322 -6.55 19.35 5.19
N LYS A 323 -7.50 18.93 6.02
CA LYS A 323 -7.37 17.77 6.91
C LYS A 323 -8.24 16.64 6.38
N ASP A 324 -7.68 15.45 6.31
CA ASP A 324 -8.42 14.22 6.06
C ASP A 324 -8.89 13.60 7.39
N VAL A 325 -9.70 12.54 7.31
CA VAL A 325 -10.23 11.84 8.49
C VAL A 325 -9.10 11.32 9.38
N PHE A 326 -7.97 10.91 8.79
CA PHE A 326 -6.82 10.41 9.54
C PHE A 326 -6.22 11.49 10.45
N CYS A 327 -5.99 12.70 9.95
CA CYS A 327 -5.50 13.84 10.74
C CYS A 327 -6.41 14.18 11.94
N TRP A 328 -7.73 14.15 11.74
CA TRP A 328 -8.69 14.33 12.85
C TRP A 328 -8.61 13.19 13.87
N ASN A 329 -8.52 11.94 13.41
CA ASN A 329 -8.41 10.78 14.29
C ASN A 329 -7.16 10.83 15.17
N VAL A 330 -6.01 11.23 14.61
CA VAL A 330 -4.76 11.42 15.36
C VAL A 330 -4.97 12.46 16.45
N MET A 331 -5.53 13.64 16.13
CA MET A 331 -5.74 14.68 17.13
C MET A 331 -6.71 14.26 18.26
N ILE A 332 -7.81 13.56 17.93
CA ILE A 332 -8.76 13.04 18.94
C ILE A 332 -8.06 12.06 19.88
N LYS A 333 -7.31 11.09 19.32
CA LYS A 333 -6.52 10.12 20.09
C LYS A 333 -5.50 10.81 20.98
N SER A 334 -4.72 11.75 20.42
CA SER A 334 -3.70 12.49 21.15
C SER A 334 -4.30 13.27 22.33
N LEU A 335 -5.42 13.96 22.14
CA LEU A 335 -6.09 14.67 23.24
C LEU A 335 -6.59 13.71 24.32
N ALA A 336 -7.13 12.55 23.93
CA ALA A 336 -7.64 11.55 24.85
C ALA A 336 -6.52 10.95 25.74
N ILE A 337 -5.39 10.57 25.15
CA ILE A 337 -4.23 10.01 25.87
C ILE A 337 -3.68 11.01 26.89
N HIS A 338 -3.66 12.30 26.53
CA HIS A 338 -3.19 13.38 27.40
C HIS A 338 -4.25 13.93 28.37
N GLY A 339 -5.39 13.24 28.52
CA GLY A 339 -6.44 13.61 29.47
C GLY A 339 -7.22 14.88 29.11
N ARG A 340 -7.05 15.45 27.91
CA ARG A 340 -7.85 16.58 27.40
C ARG A 340 -9.18 16.09 26.80
N ILE A 341 -9.95 15.37 27.60
CA ILE A 341 -11.14 14.64 27.15
C ILE A 341 -12.17 15.56 26.48
N GLU A 342 -12.50 16.69 27.10
CA GLU A 342 -13.49 17.61 26.54
C GLU A 342 -13.08 18.13 25.16
N ASP A 343 -11.79 18.40 24.97
CA ASP A 343 -11.29 18.88 23.69
C ASP A 343 -11.31 17.79 22.63
N ALA A 344 -11.02 16.53 23.01
CA ALA A 344 -11.15 15.38 22.11
C ALA A 344 -12.59 15.25 21.58
N ILE A 345 -13.59 15.37 22.47
CA ILE A 345 -15.01 15.31 22.10
C ILE A 345 -15.43 16.54 21.27
N LYS A 346 -14.96 17.75 21.60
CA LYS A 346 -15.20 18.95 20.79
C LYS A 346 -14.63 18.78 19.37
N ILE A 347 -13.44 18.21 19.23
CA ILE A 347 -12.81 17.93 17.93
C ILE A 347 -13.60 16.87 17.14
N PHE A 348 -14.09 15.82 17.81
CA PHE A 348 -14.98 14.82 17.19
C PHE A 348 -16.26 15.44 16.61
N PHE A 349 -16.95 16.31 17.36
CA PHE A 349 -18.14 16.97 16.82
C PHE A 349 -17.79 18.02 15.75
N MET A 350 -16.63 18.66 15.85
CA MET A 350 -16.18 19.62 14.85
C MET A 350 -15.90 18.97 13.49
N MET A 351 -15.32 17.76 13.44
CA MET A 351 -15.14 17.06 12.16
C MET A 351 -16.46 16.74 11.49
N GLN A 352 -17.48 16.32 12.26
CA GLN A 352 -18.82 16.06 11.73
C GLN A 352 -19.46 17.33 11.17
N LYS A 353 -19.36 18.45 11.89
CA LYS A 353 -19.86 19.76 11.43
C LYS A 353 -19.20 20.24 10.14
N ARG A 354 -17.97 19.80 9.86
CA ARG A 354 -17.25 20.07 8.61
C ARG A 354 -17.61 19.10 7.48
N GLY A 355 -18.58 18.21 7.68
CA GLY A 355 -19.06 17.26 6.68
C GLY A 355 -18.18 16.02 6.52
N LEU A 356 -17.18 15.82 7.38
CA LEU A 356 -16.39 14.60 7.37
C LEU A 356 -17.16 13.47 8.05
N LYS A 357 -17.23 12.32 7.40
CA LYS A 357 -17.86 11.12 7.96
C LYS A 357 -16.89 10.43 8.91
N PRO A 358 -17.24 10.25 10.20
CA PRO A 358 -16.49 9.39 11.11
C PRO A 358 -16.37 7.97 10.54
N ASN A 359 -15.22 7.34 10.77
CA ASN A 359 -15.00 5.92 10.50
C ASN A 359 -14.86 5.13 11.80
N ASP A 360 -14.62 3.82 11.69
CA ASP A 360 -14.48 2.95 12.87
C ASP A 360 -13.44 3.47 13.88
N PHE A 361 -12.28 3.91 13.39
CA PHE A 361 -11.22 4.47 14.22
C PHE A 361 -11.63 5.78 14.90
N THR A 362 -12.41 6.63 14.21
CA THR A 362 -12.95 7.86 14.79
C THR A 362 -13.82 7.55 16.01
N PHE A 363 -14.74 6.61 15.89
CA PHE A 363 -15.63 6.23 16.99
C PHE A 363 -14.86 5.57 18.13
N THR A 364 -13.92 4.68 17.83
CA THR A 364 -13.04 4.07 18.85
C THR A 364 -12.28 5.15 19.64
N ASN A 365 -11.67 6.13 18.96
CA ASN A 365 -10.94 7.21 19.62
C ASN A 365 -11.84 8.12 20.47
N ALA A 366 -13.07 8.39 20.01
CA ALA A 366 -14.03 9.19 20.76
C ALA A 366 -14.57 8.44 21.99
N LEU A 367 -14.89 7.15 21.86
CA LEU A 367 -15.30 6.29 22.99
C LEU A 367 -14.15 6.09 23.98
N PHE A 368 -12.92 5.96 23.49
CA PHE A 368 -11.71 5.92 24.31
C PHE A 368 -11.54 7.21 25.13
N ALA A 369 -11.78 8.38 24.53
CA ALA A 369 -11.80 9.65 25.25
C ALA A 369 -12.88 9.66 26.34
N CYS A 370 -14.10 9.22 26.03
CA CYS A 370 -15.17 9.11 27.02
C CYS A 370 -14.79 8.20 28.19
N ASN A 371 -14.17 7.05 27.91
CA ASN A 371 -13.68 6.11 28.92
C ASN A 371 -12.69 6.77 29.89
N HIS A 372 -11.67 7.46 29.37
CA HIS A 372 -10.69 8.17 30.20
C HIS A 372 -11.29 9.32 31.02
N GLY A 373 -12.35 9.97 30.54
CA GLY A 373 -13.02 11.05 31.26
C GLY A 373 -14.24 10.67 32.06
N GLY A 374 -14.61 9.38 32.10
CA GLY A 374 -15.84 8.94 32.76
C GLY A 374 -17.13 9.55 32.18
N LEU A 375 -17.11 9.97 30.90
CA LEU A 375 -18.25 10.60 30.23
C LEU A 375 -19.24 9.54 29.74
N VAL A 376 -19.88 8.85 30.69
CA VAL A 376 -20.80 7.73 30.43
C VAL A 376 -21.90 8.10 29.43
N ASP A 377 -22.62 9.19 29.68
CA ASP A 377 -23.76 9.57 28.85
C ASP A 377 -23.35 9.92 27.42
N GLU A 378 -22.20 10.57 27.28
CA GLU A 378 -21.65 10.92 25.97
C GLU A 378 -21.15 9.68 25.23
N GLY A 379 -20.48 8.76 25.93
CA GLY A 379 -20.06 7.48 25.38
C GLY A 379 -21.23 6.66 24.85
N ARG A 380 -22.36 6.60 25.58
CA ARG A 380 -23.60 5.96 25.10
C ARG A 380 -24.14 6.65 23.84
N ARG A 381 -24.26 7.98 23.85
CA ARG A 381 -24.75 8.74 22.69
C ARG A 381 -23.92 8.45 21.45
N ILE A 382 -22.59 8.49 21.57
CA ILE A 382 -21.67 8.21 20.48
C ILE A 382 -21.84 6.77 20.00
N PHE A 383 -21.86 5.79 20.90
CA PHE A 383 -21.98 4.38 20.52
C PHE A 383 -23.27 4.10 19.73
N TYR A 384 -24.42 4.56 20.22
CA TYR A 384 -25.69 4.34 19.52
C TYR A 384 -25.84 5.17 18.24
N SER A 385 -25.10 6.27 18.11
CA SER A 385 -25.09 7.05 16.85
C SER A 385 -24.46 6.27 15.68
N ILE A 386 -23.55 5.32 15.95
CA ILE A 386 -22.84 4.54 14.90
C ILE A 386 -23.85 3.84 13.97
N GLU A 387 -24.83 3.17 14.55
CA GLU A 387 -25.88 2.49 13.79
C GLU A 387 -27.00 3.45 13.38
N ARG A 388 -27.50 4.26 14.33
CA ARG A 388 -28.68 5.12 14.11
C ARG A 388 -28.46 6.22 13.08
N ASP A 389 -27.31 6.90 13.16
CA ASP A 389 -27.05 8.13 12.40
C ASP A 389 -26.13 7.86 11.18
N PHE A 390 -25.28 6.83 11.26
CA PHE A 390 -24.31 6.50 10.20
C PHE A 390 -24.58 5.18 9.47
N GLY A 391 -25.51 4.35 9.95
CA GLY A 391 -25.84 3.06 9.33
C GLY A 391 -24.66 2.08 9.32
N VAL A 392 -23.72 2.22 10.26
CA VAL A 392 -22.55 1.36 10.41
C VAL A 392 -22.81 0.40 11.58
N ASN A 393 -22.44 -0.86 11.42
CA ASN A 393 -22.54 -1.82 12.51
C ASN A 393 -21.39 -1.60 13.51
N PRO A 394 -21.65 -1.44 14.81
CA PRO A 394 -20.60 -1.33 15.81
C PRO A 394 -19.69 -2.57 15.80
N LYS A 395 -18.38 -2.38 15.81
CA LYS A 395 -17.38 -3.45 15.84
C LYS A 395 -17.02 -3.85 17.27
N ILE A 396 -16.32 -4.97 17.41
CA ILE A 396 -15.89 -5.50 18.72
C ILE A 396 -15.10 -4.46 19.53
N GLU A 397 -14.30 -3.61 18.89
CA GLU A 397 -13.53 -2.56 19.55
C GLU A 397 -14.44 -1.45 20.13
N HIS A 398 -15.55 -1.13 19.47
CA HIS A 398 -16.53 -0.15 19.96
C HIS A 398 -17.23 -0.67 21.21
N TYR A 399 -17.64 -1.95 21.20
CA TYR A 399 -18.22 -2.60 22.37
C TYR A 399 -17.21 -2.65 23.52
N GLY A 400 -15.96 -3.02 23.25
CA GLY A 400 -14.90 -3.04 24.26
C GLY A 400 -14.70 -1.69 24.94
N CYS A 401 -14.67 -0.59 24.18
CA CYS A 401 -14.56 0.75 24.75
C CYS A 401 -15.76 1.13 25.62
N LEU A 402 -17.00 0.82 25.19
CA LEU A 402 -18.20 1.11 25.95
C LEU A 402 -18.29 0.25 27.23
N ILE A 403 -17.97 -1.03 27.14
CA ILE A 403 -17.97 -1.96 28.28
C ILE A 403 -16.95 -1.52 29.33
N ASP A 404 -15.75 -1.11 28.92
CA ASP A 404 -14.73 -0.58 29.84
C ASP A 404 -15.21 0.72 30.50
N LEU A 405 -15.79 1.65 29.73
CA LEU A 405 -16.37 2.88 30.25
C LEU A 405 -17.45 2.60 31.31
N LEU A 406 -18.42 1.73 31.01
CA LEU A 406 -19.50 1.38 31.93
C LEU A 406 -18.96 0.65 33.17
N GLY A 407 -18.04 -0.30 32.97
CA GLY A 407 -17.43 -1.09 34.04
C GLY A 407 -16.67 -0.21 35.04
N ARG A 408 -15.82 0.70 34.55
CA ARG A 408 -15.06 1.64 35.41
C ARG A 408 -15.93 2.63 36.15
N ASN A 409 -17.09 2.99 35.60
CA ASN A 409 -18.03 3.96 36.19
C ASN A 409 -19.18 3.28 36.95
N GLY A 410 -19.03 2.01 37.33
CA GLY A 410 -19.93 1.32 38.25
C GLY A 410 -21.20 0.72 37.62
N GLN A 411 -21.40 0.84 36.31
CA GLN A 411 -22.55 0.31 35.57
C GLN A 411 -22.31 -1.13 35.11
N LEU A 412 -21.91 -1.98 36.04
CA LEU A 412 -21.44 -3.35 35.76
C LEU A 412 -22.53 -4.26 35.17
N GLU A 413 -23.78 -4.05 35.56
CA GLU A 413 -24.92 -4.84 35.06
C GLU A 413 -25.17 -4.60 33.56
N GLU A 414 -25.13 -3.33 33.15
CA GLU A 414 -25.25 -2.95 31.73
C GLU A 414 -24.05 -3.41 30.92
N ALA A 415 -22.83 -3.26 31.46
CA ALA A 415 -21.61 -3.77 30.84
C ALA A 415 -21.70 -5.29 30.60
N HIS A 416 -22.18 -6.05 31.59
CA HIS A 416 -22.38 -7.49 31.48
C HIS A 416 -23.49 -7.87 30.50
N LEU A 417 -24.56 -7.06 30.41
CA LEU A 417 -25.61 -7.25 29.41
C LEU A 417 -25.05 -7.05 27.99
N LEU A 418 -24.30 -5.98 27.75
CA LEU A 418 -23.70 -5.72 26.43
C LEU A 418 -22.83 -6.88 25.93
N VAL A 419 -22.03 -7.50 26.82
CA VAL A 419 -21.25 -8.70 26.48
C VAL A 419 -22.13 -9.87 26.01
N LYS A 420 -23.38 -9.96 26.46
CA LYS A 420 -24.31 -11.01 26.05
C LYS A 420 -25.05 -10.69 24.74
N VAL A 421 -25.36 -9.42 24.50
CA VAL A 421 -26.17 -9.01 23.34
C VAL A 421 -25.31 -8.73 22.10
N MET A 422 -24.01 -8.47 22.28
CA MET A 422 -23.13 -8.20 21.15
C MET A 422 -23.07 -9.38 20.16
N PRO A 423 -22.99 -9.11 18.84
CA PRO A 423 -23.03 -10.16 17.81
C PRO A 423 -21.69 -10.91 17.65
N TYR A 424 -20.69 -10.59 18.47
CA TYR A 424 -19.35 -11.15 18.40
C TYR A 424 -19.04 -11.98 19.64
N LYS A 425 -18.11 -12.93 19.51
CA LYS A 425 -17.56 -13.63 20.68
C LYS A 425 -16.61 -12.68 21.42
N ALA A 426 -16.80 -12.54 22.73
CA ALA A 426 -15.92 -11.73 23.58
C ALA A 426 -14.48 -12.22 23.52
N ASP A 427 -13.55 -11.30 23.29
CA ASP A 427 -12.11 -11.52 23.39
C ASP A 427 -11.60 -11.24 24.82
N ILE A 428 -10.30 -11.46 25.02
CA ILE A 428 -9.65 -11.28 26.34
C ILE A 428 -9.75 -9.81 26.79
N ALA A 429 -9.66 -8.85 25.86
CA ALA A 429 -9.73 -7.43 26.17
C ALA A 429 -11.10 -7.04 26.75
N ILE A 430 -12.20 -7.51 26.15
CA ILE A 430 -13.56 -7.27 26.66
C ILE A 430 -13.77 -7.93 28.02
N TRP A 431 -13.32 -9.18 28.19
CA TRP A 431 -13.41 -9.86 29.49
C TRP A 431 -12.55 -9.17 30.55
N GLY A 432 -11.36 -8.69 30.19
CA GLY A 432 -10.48 -7.90 31.04
C GLY A 432 -11.11 -6.58 31.47
N ALA A 433 -11.79 -5.87 30.55
CA ALA A 433 -12.55 -4.66 30.86
C ALA A 433 -13.69 -4.94 31.86
N LEU A 434 -14.46 -6.01 31.65
CA LEU A 434 -15.52 -6.42 32.56
C LEU A 434 -14.97 -6.81 33.95
N LEU A 435 -13.85 -7.55 33.99
CA LEU A 435 -13.14 -7.90 35.22
C LEU A 435 -12.64 -6.65 35.96
N GLY A 436 -12.17 -5.64 35.22
CA GLY A 436 -11.81 -4.32 35.74
C GLY A 436 -12.97 -3.61 36.43
N GLY A 437 -14.17 -3.70 35.87
CA GLY A 437 -15.39 -3.22 36.50
C GLY A 437 -15.78 -4.01 37.76
N CYS A 438 -15.61 -5.34 37.76
CA CYS A 438 -15.84 -6.17 38.95
C CYS A 438 -14.97 -5.74 40.14
N ARG A 439 -13.72 -5.32 39.87
CA ARG A 439 -12.83 -4.77 40.90
C ARG A 439 -13.37 -3.49 41.55
N VAL A 440 -13.97 -2.60 40.77
CA VAL A 440 -14.51 -1.33 41.29
C VAL A 440 -15.69 -1.56 42.23
N ARG A 441 -16.56 -2.55 41.93
CA ARG A 441 -17.76 -2.87 42.73
C ARG A 441 -17.53 -3.96 43.79
N GLY A 442 -16.41 -4.68 43.73
CA GLY A 442 -16.14 -5.84 44.59
C GLY A 442 -17.00 -7.07 44.26
N ASP A 443 -17.48 -7.21 43.02
CA ASP A 443 -18.32 -8.35 42.61
C ASP A 443 -17.46 -9.59 42.28
N ILE A 444 -17.15 -10.36 43.32
CA ILE A 444 -16.32 -11.56 43.23
C ILE A 444 -16.98 -12.65 42.38
N LYS A 445 -18.31 -12.78 42.46
CA LYS A 445 -19.04 -13.85 41.76
C LYS A 445 -18.98 -13.66 40.25
N LEU A 446 -19.14 -12.41 39.79
CA LEU A 446 -19.00 -12.12 38.37
C LEU A 446 -17.54 -12.24 37.94
N ALA A 447 -16.58 -11.82 38.76
CA ALA A 447 -15.15 -11.98 38.48
C ALA A 447 -14.75 -13.45 38.27
N GLU A 448 -15.21 -14.37 39.14
CA GLU A 448 -14.97 -15.82 39.00
C GLU A 448 -15.54 -16.37 37.69
N LYS A 449 -16.77 -16.00 37.32
CA LYS A 449 -17.39 -16.41 36.04
C LYS A 449 -16.64 -15.88 34.83
N VAL A 450 -16.14 -14.64 34.89
CA VAL A 450 -15.35 -14.05 33.80
C VAL A 450 -14.05 -14.83 33.61
N MET A 451 -13.39 -15.22 34.71
CA MET A 451 -12.16 -16.02 34.65
C MET A 451 -12.37 -17.41 34.04
N GLU A 452 -13.46 -18.09 34.40
CA GLU A 452 -13.81 -19.37 33.78
C GLU A 452 -13.95 -19.25 32.26
N ARG A 453 -14.57 -18.15 31.77
CA ARG A 453 -14.68 -17.87 30.34
C ARG A 453 -13.34 -17.57 29.67
N ILE A 454 -12.42 -16.89 30.36
CA ILE A 454 -11.07 -16.62 29.84
C ILE A 454 -10.26 -17.92 29.74
N ASP A 455 -10.33 -18.78 30.76
CA ASP A 455 -9.65 -20.09 30.78
C ASP A 455 -10.19 -21.01 29.65
N GLU A 456 -11.50 -20.96 29.38
CA GLU A 456 -12.14 -21.69 28.25
C GLU A 456 -11.62 -21.24 26.87
N LEU A 457 -11.16 -20.00 26.71
CA LEU A 457 -10.69 -19.47 25.43
C LEU A 457 -9.36 -20.07 24.99
N LYS A 458 -8.61 -20.77 25.86
CA LYS A 458 -7.36 -21.51 25.57
C LYS A 458 -6.39 -20.78 24.64
N THR A 459 -6.34 -19.46 24.73
CA THR A 459 -5.42 -18.65 23.94
C THR A 459 -4.05 -18.69 24.62
N ASN A 460 -3.01 -19.07 23.89
CA ASN A 460 -1.59 -18.95 24.29
C ASN A 460 -1.13 -17.47 24.47
N ALA A 461 -2.07 -16.54 24.59
CA ALA A 461 -1.83 -15.13 24.79
C ALA A 461 -1.44 -14.88 26.25
N ASN A 462 -0.18 -14.51 26.44
CA ASN A 462 0.51 -14.35 27.70
C ASN A 462 0.06 -13.08 28.45
N GLU A 463 -1.23 -12.97 28.82
CA GLU A 463 -1.79 -11.79 29.45
C GLU A 463 -1.85 -11.91 30.98
N SER A 464 -0.68 -11.75 31.62
CA SER A 464 -0.53 -11.65 33.08
C SER A 464 -1.47 -10.65 33.76
N GLY A 465 -1.97 -9.64 33.02
CA GLY A 465 -2.84 -8.59 33.54
C GLY A 465 -4.14 -9.10 34.15
N VAL A 466 -4.76 -10.13 33.57
CA VAL A 466 -6.05 -10.65 34.03
C VAL A 466 -5.92 -11.39 35.37
N TYR A 467 -4.94 -12.27 35.52
CA TYR A 467 -4.67 -12.98 36.79
C TYR A 467 -4.23 -12.01 37.89
N VAL A 468 -3.43 -10.99 37.55
CA VAL A 468 -3.07 -9.91 38.48
C VAL A 468 -4.32 -9.17 38.94
N LEU A 469 -5.25 -8.87 38.03
CA LEU A 469 -6.49 -8.17 38.36
C LEU A 469 -7.40 -9.01 39.26
N LEU A 470 -7.55 -10.32 38.98
CA LEU A 470 -8.29 -11.25 39.83
C LEU A 470 -7.68 -11.36 41.24
N SER A 471 -6.36 -11.50 41.34
CA SER A 471 -5.63 -11.53 42.60
C SER A 471 -5.89 -10.25 43.42
N ASN A 472 -5.89 -9.08 42.77
CA ASN A 472 -6.21 -7.80 43.40
C ASN A 472 -7.69 -7.73 43.87
N ILE A 473 -8.64 -8.29 43.13
CA ILE A 473 -10.05 -8.37 43.53
C ILE A 473 -10.19 -9.20 44.82
N TYR A 474 -9.58 -10.38 44.87
CA TYR A 474 -9.60 -11.22 46.07
C TYR A 474 -8.92 -10.53 47.27
N ALA A 475 -7.78 -9.88 47.04
CA ALA A 475 -7.10 -9.11 48.09
C ALA A 475 -7.99 -7.97 48.63
N SER A 476 -8.66 -7.23 47.74
CA SER A 476 -9.60 -6.15 48.14
C SER A 476 -10.81 -6.67 48.93
N ALA A 477 -11.19 -7.93 48.73
CA ALA A 477 -12.22 -8.62 49.48
C ALA A 477 -11.71 -9.36 50.74
N ASN A 478 -10.45 -9.14 51.13
CA ASN A 478 -9.76 -9.82 52.23
C ASN A 478 -9.68 -11.37 52.09
N GLN A 479 -9.81 -11.90 50.87
CA GLN A 479 -9.69 -13.33 50.56
C GLN A 479 -8.25 -13.69 50.14
N TRP A 480 -7.29 -13.46 51.04
CA TRP A 480 -5.85 -13.67 50.78
C TRP A 480 -5.48 -15.05 50.23
N PRO A 481 -6.07 -16.18 50.70
CA PRO A 481 -5.74 -17.49 50.14
C PRO A 481 -6.09 -17.63 48.65
N LYS A 482 -7.24 -17.06 48.22
CA LYS A 482 -7.62 -17.04 46.80
C LYS A 482 -6.75 -16.08 45.98
N ALA A 483 -6.31 -14.96 46.59
CA ALA A 483 -5.42 -14.01 45.94
C ALA A 483 -4.05 -14.64 45.61
N VAL A 484 -3.51 -15.47 46.51
CA VAL A 484 -2.28 -16.25 46.30
C VAL A 484 -2.50 -17.33 45.25
N SER A 485 -3.58 -18.12 45.35
CA SER A 485 -3.89 -19.16 44.36
C SER A 485 -4.03 -18.61 42.93
N ALA A 486 -4.53 -17.39 42.75
CA ALA A 486 -4.58 -16.73 41.44
C ALA A 486 -3.18 -16.38 40.88
N ARG A 487 -2.19 -16.11 41.75
CA ARG A 487 -0.78 -15.90 41.37
C ARG A 487 -0.08 -17.22 41.09
N ASP A 488 -0.33 -18.25 41.89
CA ASP A 488 0.23 -19.58 41.69
C ASP A 488 -0.19 -20.15 40.32
N LYS A 489 -1.47 -20.02 39.95
CA LYS A 489 -1.97 -20.39 38.60
C LYS A 489 -1.27 -19.62 37.47
N MET A 490 -0.85 -18.38 37.71
CA MET A 490 -0.10 -17.59 36.74
C MET A 490 1.30 -18.19 36.51
N GLU A 491 1.97 -18.63 37.59
CA GLU A 491 3.28 -19.29 37.53
C GLU A 491 3.19 -20.69 36.92
N GLU A 492 2.17 -21.49 37.29
CA GLU A 492 1.89 -22.81 36.72
C GLU A 492 1.71 -22.75 35.20
N ASN A 493 1.03 -21.70 34.71
CA ASN A 493 0.82 -21.45 33.28
C ASN A 493 2.01 -20.77 32.59
N ARG A 494 3.16 -20.58 33.29
CA ARG A 494 4.37 -19.89 32.81
C ARG A 494 4.13 -18.46 32.31
N ILE A 495 3.15 -17.77 32.91
CA ILE A 495 2.80 -16.40 32.59
C ILE A 495 3.60 -15.46 33.49
N TRP A 496 4.39 -14.55 32.90
CA TRP A 496 5.23 -13.60 33.65
C TRP A 496 4.80 -12.17 33.38
N LYS A 497 4.76 -11.34 34.43
CA LYS A 497 4.53 -9.89 34.27
C LYS A 497 5.78 -9.25 33.67
N LYS A 498 5.68 -8.70 32.45
CA LYS A 498 6.68 -7.75 31.96
C LYS A 498 6.61 -6.48 32.82
N ALA A 499 7.71 -6.12 33.48
CA ALA A 499 7.80 -4.84 34.17
C ALA A 499 7.71 -3.70 33.14
N GLY A 500 6.94 -2.65 33.45
CA GLY A 500 6.92 -1.45 32.61
C GLY A 500 8.24 -0.71 32.76
N CYS A 501 8.99 -0.56 31.68
CA CYS A 501 10.18 0.29 31.65
C CYS A 501 9.76 1.70 31.24
N SER A 502 10.12 2.71 32.03
CA SER A 502 10.08 4.11 31.62
C SER A 502 11.52 4.55 31.38
N SER A 503 11.91 4.70 30.12
CA SER A 503 13.24 5.18 29.74
C SER A 503 13.27 6.69 29.92
N VAL A 504 13.49 7.16 31.15
CA VAL A 504 13.89 8.56 31.36
C VAL A 504 15.36 8.64 30.95
N LEU A 505 15.63 9.09 29.73
CA LEU A 505 16.98 9.45 29.32
C LEU A 505 17.45 10.61 30.23
N GLU A 506 18.30 10.29 31.21
CA GLU A 506 19.10 11.30 31.89
C GLU A 506 20.00 11.95 30.84
N GLY A 507 19.71 13.22 30.53
CA GLY A 507 20.53 14.03 29.64
C GLY A 507 21.91 14.24 30.24
N VAL A 508 22.87 13.41 29.83
CA VAL A 508 24.29 13.69 30.01
C VAL A 508 24.80 14.33 28.72
N TYR A 509 24.51 15.62 28.55
CA TYR A 509 25.37 16.48 27.73
C TYR A 509 26.58 16.85 28.58
N VAL A 510 27.66 16.07 28.49
CA VAL A 510 28.98 16.56 28.91
C VAL A 510 29.41 17.58 27.87
N GLY A 511 29.39 18.85 28.25
CA GLY A 511 30.08 19.88 27.50
C GLY A 511 31.58 19.68 27.62
N VAL A 512 32.27 19.66 26.48
CA VAL A 512 33.57 20.32 26.26
C VAL A 512 33.55 20.88 24.84
#